data_AF-T0QY71-F1
#
_entry.id   AF-T0QY71-F1
#
_cell.length_a   1.000
_cell.length_b   1.000
_cell.length_c   1.000
_cell.angle_alpha   90.00
_cell.angle_beta   90.00
_cell.angle_gamma   90.00
#
_symmetry.space_group_name_H-M   'P 1'
#
loop_
_entity.id
_entity.type
_entity.pdbx_description
1 polymer ?
#
loop_
_entity_poly.entity_id
_entity_poly.type
_entity_poly.pdbx_seq_one_letter_code
_entity_poly.pdbx_strand_id
1 'polypeptide(L)'
;MTSDAELGANIVDTTHVQDGSITVAKLARDFRIAKFSELTGFSVDLSKKSFLAAADALDAYAKSADGWIKHYNLYEKPFWVIFRDVMKHLVDGDGRCSKLEDGEIDECQNLEWLATQPRVVQVTCECQRSNFSVFNCPAMTAYMQMEQGAIESTTLDAN
;
A
#
# COMPACT_ATOMS: atom_id res chain seq x y z
N MET A 1 1.41 30.31 -9.91
CA MET A 1 1.69 29.00 -10.53
C MET A 1 2.46 29.25 -11.81
N THR A 2 3.78 29.28 -11.76
CA THR A 2 4.63 29.25 -12.96
C THR A 2 5.01 27.81 -13.18
N SER A 3 4.56 27.24 -14.29
CA SER A 3 5.03 25.92 -14.74
C SER A 3 6.39 26.12 -15.40
N ASP A 4 7.34 25.26 -15.07
CA ASP A 4 8.65 25.26 -15.73
C ASP A 4 8.50 24.85 -17.20
N ALA A 5 9.41 25.33 -18.05
CA ALA A 5 9.43 24.95 -19.47
C ALA A 5 10.06 23.56 -19.62
N GLU A 6 9.31 22.63 -20.21
CA GLU A 6 9.75 21.26 -20.45
C GLU A 6 10.22 21.09 -21.89
N LEU A 7 11.26 20.27 -22.11
CA LEU A 7 11.73 19.86 -23.44
C LEU A 7 11.67 18.33 -23.56
N GLY A 8 10.97 17.83 -24.57
CA GLY A 8 10.87 16.40 -24.87
C GLY A 8 11.41 16.08 -26.27
N ALA A 9 12.07 14.94 -26.41
CA ALA A 9 12.53 14.42 -27.71
C ALA A 9 11.97 13.02 -27.95
N ASN A 10 11.38 12.81 -29.13
CA ASN A 10 10.92 11.49 -29.57
C ASN A 10 12.02 10.81 -30.38
N ILE A 11 12.50 9.67 -29.87
CA ILE A 11 13.51 8.86 -30.55
C ILE A 11 12.83 7.60 -31.09
N VAL A 12 12.83 7.47 -32.42
CA VAL A 12 12.38 6.28 -33.12
C VAL A 12 13.61 5.54 -33.61
N ASP A 13 13.85 4.36 -33.04
CA ASP A 13 14.96 3.50 -33.44
C ASP A 13 14.59 2.66 -34.66
N THR A 14 15.50 2.61 -35.64
CA THR A 14 15.36 1.80 -36.85
C THR A 14 16.04 0.43 -36.72
N THR A 15 16.91 0.27 -35.71
CA THR A 15 17.61 -0.98 -35.45
C THR A 15 16.79 -1.87 -34.53
N HIS A 16 16.65 -3.14 -34.89
CA HIS A 16 15.84 -4.10 -34.15
C HIS A 16 16.67 -5.31 -33.72
N VAL A 17 16.29 -5.93 -32.62
CA VAL A 17 16.87 -7.16 -32.08
C VAL A 17 15.77 -8.15 -31.72
N GLN A 18 16.09 -9.44 -31.75
CA GLN A 18 15.22 -10.47 -31.18
C GLN A 18 15.43 -10.54 -29.67
N ASP A 19 14.34 -10.53 -28.92
CA ASP A 19 14.32 -10.68 -27.46
C ASP A 19 13.26 -11.71 -27.08
N GLY A 20 13.71 -12.92 -26.77
CA GLY A 20 12.81 -14.07 -26.66
C GLY A 20 12.09 -14.36 -27.98
N SER A 21 10.76 -14.29 -27.98
CA SER A 21 9.91 -14.55 -29.15
C SER A 21 9.46 -13.29 -29.88
N ILE A 22 9.90 -12.10 -29.46
CA ILE A 22 9.47 -10.82 -30.03
C ILE A 22 10.64 -10.03 -30.58
N THR A 23 10.36 -9.24 -31.62
CA THR A 23 11.31 -8.27 -32.19
C THR A 23 11.06 -6.91 -31.59
N VAL A 24 12.11 -6.28 -31.05
CA VAL A 24 12.02 -4.99 -30.36
C VAL A 24 13.08 -4.03 -30.88
N ALA A 25 12.81 -2.73 -30.76
CA ALA A 25 13.78 -1.66 -31.00
C ALA A 25 14.98 -1.80 -30.06
N LYS A 26 16.19 -1.82 -30.62
CA LYS A 26 17.43 -2.11 -29.89
C LYS A 26 17.70 -1.07 -28.80
N LEU A 27 17.67 0.20 -29.14
CA LEU A 27 17.93 1.32 -28.24
C LEU A 27 16.94 1.34 -27.08
N ALA A 28 15.65 1.16 -27.37
CA ALA A 28 14.62 1.15 -26.34
C ALA A 28 14.75 -0.05 -25.39
N ARG A 29 15.16 -1.22 -25.92
CA ARG A 29 15.45 -2.40 -25.11
C ARG A 29 16.65 -2.18 -24.21
N ASP A 30 17.78 -1.78 -24.80
CA ASP A 30 19.05 -1.61 -24.09
C ASP A 30 18.94 -0.51 -23.02
N PHE A 31 18.26 0.60 -23.30
CA PHE A 31 17.98 1.65 -22.33
C PHE A 31 17.17 1.14 -21.12
N ARG A 32 16.11 0.37 -21.37
CA ARG A 32 15.29 -0.19 -20.28
C ARG A 32 16.08 -1.18 -19.43
N ILE A 33 16.86 -2.06 -20.05
CA ILE A 33 17.73 -3.01 -19.33
C ILE A 33 18.74 -2.23 -18.47
N ALA A 34 19.40 -1.22 -19.02
CA ALA A 34 20.34 -0.40 -18.27
C ALA A 34 19.67 0.31 -17.07
N LYS A 35 18.49 0.91 -17.27
CA LYS A 35 17.72 1.53 -16.19
C LYS A 35 17.29 0.54 -15.11
N PHE A 36 16.91 -0.68 -15.49
CA PHE A 36 16.54 -1.69 -14.52
C PHE A 36 17.78 -2.23 -13.77
N SER A 37 18.92 -2.34 -14.45
CA SER A 37 20.19 -2.72 -13.84
C SER A 37 20.68 -1.69 -12.82
N GLU A 38 20.43 -0.39 -13.04
CA GLU A 38 20.69 0.66 -12.03
C GLU A 38 19.98 0.37 -10.70
N LEU A 39 18.73 -0.14 -10.74
CA LEU A 39 17.97 -0.47 -9.53
C LEU A 39 18.59 -1.62 -8.72
N THR A 40 19.45 -2.43 -9.36
CA THR A 40 20.20 -3.54 -8.73
C THR A 40 21.68 -3.19 -8.50
N GLY A 41 22.06 -1.91 -8.63
CA GLY A 41 23.45 -1.47 -8.51
C GLY A 41 24.37 -2.09 -9.58
N PHE A 42 23.83 -2.44 -10.75
CA PHE A 42 24.52 -3.13 -11.85
C PHE A 42 25.13 -4.49 -11.48
N SER A 43 24.72 -5.07 -10.34
CA SER A 43 25.27 -6.34 -9.86
C SER A 43 24.73 -7.57 -10.61
N VAL A 44 23.68 -7.40 -11.42
CA VAL A 44 22.94 -8.48 -12.07
C VAL A 44 22.80 -8.23 -13.57
N ASP A 45 23.13 -9.25 -14.39
CA ASP A 45 22.80 -9.28 -15.82
C ASP A 45 21.31 -9.59 -15.99
N LEU A 46 20.52 -8.55 -16.30
CA LEU A 46 19.08 -8.64 -16.51
C LEU A 46 18.71 -9.03 -17.96
N SER A 47 19.67 -8.96 -18.90
CA SER A 47 19.40 -9.15 -20.33
C SER A 47 18.99 -10.57 -20.72
N LYS A 48 19.20 -11.53 -19.81
CA LYS A 48 18.93 -12.96 -19.98
C LYS A 48 17.87 -13.49 -19.02
N LYS A 49 17.26 -12.62 -18.21
CA LYS A 49 16.28 -13.02 -17.21
C LYS A 49 14.86 -12.92 -17.76
N SER A 50 14.02 -13.86 -17.34
CA SER A 50 12.57 -13.66 -17.46
C SER A 50 12.15 -12.49 -16.56
N PHE A 51 10.97 -11.94 -16.82
CA PHE A 51 10.40 -10.87 -16.01
C PHE A 51 10.37 -11.23 -14.51
N LEU A 52 9.90 -12.44 -14.16
CA LEU A 52 9.85 -12.90 -12.77
C LEU A 52 11.26 -13.01 -12.16
N ALA A 53 12.22 -13.60 -12.87
CA ALA A 53 13.58 -13.70 -12.38
C ALA A 53 14.28 -12.35 -12.22
N ALA A 54 13.89 -11.34 -13.01
CA ALA A 54 14.35 -9.97 -12.85
C ALA A 54 13.71 -9.29 -11.63
N ALA A 55 12.42 -9.52 -11.38
CA ALA A 55 11.73 -9.05 -10.18
C ALA A 55 12.31 -9.67 -8.90
N ASP A 56 12.58 -10.97 -8.91
CA ASP A 56 13.23 -11.66 -7.78
C ASP A 56 14.63 -11.11 -7.50
N ALA A 57 15.39 -10.77 -8.55
CA ALA A 57 16.70 -10.15 -8.40
C ALA A 57 16.63 -8.74 -7.79
N LEU A 58 15.59 -7.97 -8.13
CA LEU A 58 15.33 -6.66 -7.55
C LEU A 58 14.97 -6.78 -6.06
N ASP A 59 14.09 -7.71 -5.71
CA ASP A 59 13.71 -8.01 -4.32
C ASP A 59 14.92 -8.45 -3.48
N ALA A 60 15.72 -9.38 -3.99
CA ALA A 60 16.94 -9.84 -3.34
C ALA A 60 17.94 -8.69 -3.11
N TYR A 61 18.13 -7.80 -4.10
CA TYR A 61 18.99 -6.63 -3.96
C TYR A 61 18.44 -5.65 -2.92
N ALA A 62 17.12 -5.42 -2.89
CA ALA A 62 16.48 -4.53 -1.92
C ALA A 62 16.60 -5.04 -0.46
N LYS A 63 16.76 -6.35 -0.28
CA LYS A 63 17.00 -7.00 1.02
C LYS A 63 18.48 -7.00 1.43
N SER A 64 19.40 -6.66 0.53
CA SER A 64 20.84 -6.62 0.83
C SER A 64 21.20 -5.43 1.72
N ALA A 65 22.24 -5.59 2.56
CA ALA A 65 22.68 -4.54 3.49
C ALA A 65 23.08 -3.25 2.75
N ASP A 66 23.79 -3.41 1.62
CA ASP A 66 24.31 -2.33 0.79
C ASP A 66 23.37 -1.93 -0.37
N GLY A 67 22.14 -2.46 -0.39
CA GLY A 67 21.14 -2.12 -1.39
C GLY A 67 20.78 -0.64 -1.32
N TRP A 68 20.87 0.08 -2.45
CA TRP A 68 20.50 1.49 -2.50
C TRP A 68 18.98 1.68 -2.43
N ILE A 69 18.22 0.75 -3.02
CA ILE A 69 16.79 0.59 -2.77
C ILE A 69 16.58 -0.25 -1.52
N LYS A 70 15.53 0.04 -0.76
CA LYS A 70 15.20 -0.69 0.47
C LYS A 70 13.95 -1.52 0.28
N HIS A 71 14.00 -2.75 0.78
CA HIS A 71 12.85 -3.61 0.84
C HIS A 71 11.74 -2.97 1.67
N TYR A 72 10.57 -2.77 1.06
CA TYR A 72 9.40 -2.25 1.76
C TYR A 72 8.52 -3.43 2.22
N ASN A 73 8.73 -3.87 3.46
CA ASN A 73 7.81 -4.81 4.09
C ASN A 73 6.53 -4.05 4.45
N LEU A 74 5.39 -4.41 3.83
CA LEU A 74 4.10 -4.10 4.41
C LEU A 74 3.97 -4.94 5.69
N TYR A 75 4.11 -4.31 6.84
CA TYR A 75 3.67 -4.90 8.10
C TYR A 75 2.27 -4.39 8.38
N GLU A 76 1.38 -5.30 8.75
CA GLU A 76 0.06 -4.92 9.22
C GLU A 76 0.23 -4.01 10.44
N LYS A 77 -0.31 -2.81 10.35
CA LYS A 77 -0.37 -1.92 11.50
C LYS A 77 -1.67 -2.17 12.21
N PRO A 78 -1.71 -2.20 13.55
CA PRO A 78 -2.94 -2.52 14.25
C PRO A 78 -4.10 -1.54 13.96
N PHE A 79 -3.82 -0.31 13.52
CA PHE A 79 -4.86 0.62 13.06
C PHE A 79 -5.47 0.25 11.69
N TRP A 80 -4.91 -0.69 10.93
CA TRP A 80 -5.49 -1.18 9.68
C TRP A 80 -6.79 -1.94 9.89
N VAL A 81 -7.02 -2.45 11.10
CA VAL A 81 -8.32 -2.94 11.53
C VAL A 81 -9.45 -1.91 11.36
N ILE A 82 -9.10 -0.62 11.42
CA ILE A 82 -10.04 0.48 11.21
C ILE A 82 -10.43 0.53 9.72
N PHE A 83 -9.51 0.24 8.80
CA PHE A 83 -9.73 0.17 7.35
C PHE A 83 -10.38 -1.14 6.87
N ARG A 84 -11.27 -1.74 7.67
CA ARG A 84 -12.13 -2.86 7.24
C ARG A 84 -13.30 -2.34 6.39
N ASP A 85 -14.17 -3.26 5.93
CA ASP A 85 -15.26 -2.98 4.97
C ASP A 85 -16.06 -1.72 5.28
N VAL A 86 -16.28 -1.40 6.55
CA VAL A 86 -17.02 -0.19 6.97
C VAL A 86 -16.28 1.10 6.62
N MET A 87 -14.97 1.19 6.87
CA MET A 87 -14.20 2.37 6.44
C MET A 87 -13.93 2.37 4.95
N LYS A 88 -13.86 1.19 4.31
CA LYS A 88 -13.84 1.12 2.85
C LYS A 88 -15.13 1.71 2.27
N HIS A 89 -16.30 1.43 2.85
CA HIS A 89 -17.56 2.06 2.43
C HIS A 89 -17.69 3.53 2.84
N LEU A 90 -16.99 4.00 3.88
CA LEU A 90 -17.00 5.40 4.28
C LEU A 90 -16.05 6.27 3.43
N VAL A 91 -14.85 5.77 3.14
CA VAL A 91 -13.78 6.50 2.42
C VAL A 91 -13.87 6.28 0.91
N ASP A 92 -14.25 5.07 0.49
CA ASP A 92 -14.39 4.62 -0.91
C ASP A 92 -15.87 4.34 -1.26
N GLY A 93 -16.80 5.00 -0.55
CA GLY A 93 -18.23 4.90 -0.80
C GLY A 93 -18.63 5.64 -2.06
N ASP A 94 -18.53 4.99 -3.23
CA ASP A 94 -19.08 5.27 -4.59
C ASP A 94 -19.31 6.74 -5.03
N GLY A 95 -18.73 7.73 -4.35
CA GLY A 95 -19.03 9.16 -4.47
C GLY A 95 -20.42 9.58 -3.98
N ARG A 96 -21.27 8.69 -3.44
CA ARG A 96 -22.61 9.05 -2.96
C ARG A 96 -22.59 9.15 -1.44
N CYS A 97 -22.16 10.30 -0.94
CA CYS A 97 -22.54 10.71 0.40
C CYS A 97 -24.08 10.79 0.45
N SER A 98 -24.74 9.82 1.09
CA SER A 98 -26.11 10.00 1.56
C SER A 98 -26.05 11.19 2.51
N LYS A 99 -26.64 12.30 2.08
CA LYS A 99 -26.69 13.60 2.75
C LYS A 99 -26.61 13.44 4.28
N LEU A 100 -25.51 13.90 4.87
CA LEU A 100 -25.51 14.28 6.28
C LEU A 100 -26.42 15.51 6.35
N GLU A 101 -27.64 15.33 6.87
CA GLU A 101 -28.54 16.46 7.12
C GLU A 101 -27.97 17.33 8.24
N ASP A 102 -28.16 18.64 8.10
CA ASP A 102 -27.70 19.66 9.02
C ASP A 102 -28.31 19.45 10.42
N GLY A 103 -27.49 18.97 11.34
CA GLY A 103 -27.87 18.68 12.72
C GLY A 103 -27.08 17.49 13.27
N GLU A 104 -25.74 17.59 13.30
CA GLU A 104 -24.84 16.58 13.87
C GLU A 104 -25.22 16.26 15.31
N ILE A 105 -26.01 15.21 15.50
CA ILE A 105 -26.06 14.48 16.76
C ILE A 105 -24.72 13.76 16.82
N ASP A 106 -23.93 14.00 17.87
CA ASP A 106 -22.72 13.20 18.14
C ASP A 106 -23.14 11.73 18.21
N GLU A 107 -22.94 10.98 17.12
CA GLU A 107 -23.46 9.62 16.94
C GLU A 107 -22.91 8.67 18.01
N CYS A 108 -21.74 9.01 18.57
CA CYS A 108 -21.16 8.30 19.71
C CYS A 108 -21.99 8.42 21.00
N GLN A 109 -22.89 9.39 21.11
CA GLN A 109 -23.81 9.55 22.25
C GLN A 109 -25.07 8.68 22.11
N ASN A 110 -25.42 8.24 20.90
CA ASN A 110 -26.54 7.34 20.68
C ASN A 110 -26.11 5.88 20.94
N LEU A 111 -26.33 5.40 22.17
CA LEU A 111 -25.92 4.06 22.59
C LEU A 111 -26.64 2.93 21.85
N GLU A 112 -27.89 3.16 21.40
CA GLU A 112 -28.66 2.16 20.65
C GLU A 112 -28.10 1.99 19.24
N TRP A 113 -27.80 3.10 18.56
CA TRP A 113 -27.10 3.08 17.27
C TRP A 113 -25.70 2.49 17.41
N LEU A 114 -24.95 2.91 18.44
CA LEU A 114 -23.57 2.47 18.66
C LEU A 114 -23.48 0.96 18.86
N ALA A 115 -24.45 0.35 19.56
CA ALA A 115 -24.49 -1.10 19.77
C ALA A 115 -24.63 -1.90 18.47
N THR A 116 -25.21 -1.32 17.42
CA THR A 116 -25.33 -1.96 16.10
C THR A 116 -24.11 -1.75 15.20
N GLN A 117 -23.18 -0.87 15.59
CA GLN A 117 -22.00 -0.56 14.78
C GLN A 117 -20.90 -1.63 14.92
N PRO A 118 -19.98 -1.73 13.94
CA PRO A 118 -18.80 -2.57 14.06
C PRO A 118 -17.99 -2.24 15.30
N ARG A 119 -17.29 -3.25 15.84
CA ARG A 119 -16.51 -3.12 17.08
C ARG A 119 -15.51 -1.96 17.04
N VAL A 120 -14.89 -1.70 15.89
CA VAL A 120 -13.95 -0.59 15.74
C VAL A 120 -14.59 0.79 15.92
N VAL A 121 -15.84 0.96 15.49
CA VAL A 121 -16.62 2.19 15.67
C VAL A 121 -17.01 2.34 17.15
N GLN A 122 -17.43 1.25 17.79
CA GLN A 122 -17.73 1.22 19.22
C GLN A 122 -16.54 1.67 20.06
N VAL A 123 -15.36 1.09 19.81
CA VAL A 123 -14.11 1.42 20.51
C VAL A 123 -13.65 2.84 20.21
N THR A 124 -13.80 3.31 18.96
CA THR A 124 -13.48 4.70 18.58
C THR A 124 -14.35 5.70 19.33
N CYS A 125 -15.66 5.46 19.40
CA CYS A 125 -16.59 6.29 20.16
C CYS A 125 -16.35 6.23 21.67
N GLU A 126 -15.94 5.08 22.21
CA GLU A 126 -15.53 4.96 23.62
C GLU A 126 -14.33 5.86 23.93
N CYS A 127 -13.33 5.88 23.03
CA CYS A 127 -12.17 6.76 23.14
C CYS A 127 -12.55 8.24 23.11
N GLN A 128 -13.40 8.64 22.16
CA GLN A 128 -13.89 10.01 22.03
C GLN A 128 -14.69 10.45 23.26
N ARG A 129 -15.60 9.60 23.75
CA ARG A 129 -16.39 9.88 24.98
C ARG A 129 -15.53 9.96 26.24
N SER A 130 -14.40 9.25 26.24
CA SER A 130 -13.40 9.31 27.31
C SER A 130 -12.39 10.44 27.12
N ASN A 131 -12.60 11.32 26.13
CA ASN A 131 -11.77 12.45 25.77
C ASN A 131 -10.32 12.07 25.42
N PHE A 132 -10.12 10.86 24.90
CA PHE A 132 -8.86 10.39 24.35
C PHE A 132 -8.88 10.47 22.82
N SER A 133 -7.75 10.84 22.25
CA SER A 133 -7.50 10.59 20.82
C SER A 133 -7.45 9.08 20.55
N VAL A 134 -7.92 8.64 19.39
CA VAL A 134 -7.86 7.23 18.95
C VAL A 134 -6.42 6.69 18.99
N PHE A 135 -5.42 7.55 18.80
CA PHE A 135 -4.01 7.17 18.85
C PHE A 135 -3.44 7.01 20.28
N ASN A 136 -4.16 7.47 21.31
CA ASN A 136 -3.73 7.44 22.70
C ASN A 136 -4.85 6.96 23.63
N CYS A 137 -5.61 5.97 23.18
CA CYS A 137 -6.74 5.44 23.90
C CYS A 137 -6.49 3.99 24.35
N PRO A 138 -6.62 3.69 25.65
CA PRO A 138 -6.43 2.33 26.17
C PRO A 138 -7.37 1.29 25.52
N ALA A 139 -8.63 1.66 25.26
CA ALA A 139 -9.60 0.77 24.61
C ALA A 139 -9.19 0.41 23.18
N MET A 140 -8.69 1.39 22.42
CA MET A 140 -8.16 1.16 21.07
C MET A 140 -6.90 0.28 21.11
N THR A 141 -5.99 0.51 22.06
CA THR A 141 -4.80 -0.34 22.25
C THR A 141 -5.17 -1.79 22.54
N ALA A 142 -6.15 -2.02 23.42
CA ALA A 142 -6.61 -3.37 23.74
C ALA A 142 -7.28 -4.05 22.53
N TYR A 143 -8.12 -3.32 21.79
CA TYR A 143 -8.75 -3.81 20.58
C TYR A 143 -7.71 -4.21 19.51
N MET A 144 -6.72 -3.34 19.30
CA MET A 144 -5.60 -3.58 18.38
C MET A 144 -4.79 -4.84 18.74
N GLN A 145 -4.49 -5.06 20.03
CA GLN A 145 -3.76 -6.24 20.49
C GLN A 145 -4.57 -7.54 20.31
N MET A 146 -5.87 -7.49 20.56
CA MET A 146 -6.77 -8.64 20.38
C MET A 146 -6.85 -9.06 18.91
N GLU A 147 -7.02 -8.10 18.01
CA GLU A 147 -7.13 -8.36 16.56
C GLU A 147 -5.80 -8.85 15.99
N GLN A 148 -4.67 -8.26 16.44
CA GLN A 148 -3.33 -8.74 16.10
C GLN A 148 -3.14 -10.22 16.50
N GLY A 149 -3.53 -10.59 17.73
CA GLY A 149 -3.42 -11.98 18.19
C GLY A 149 -4.30 -12.95 17.39
N ALA A 150 -5.49 -12.53 16.96
CA ALA A 150 -6.37 -13.33 16.11
C ALA A 150 -5.74 -13.59 14.72
N ILE A 151 -5.11 -12.57 14.14
CA ILE A 151 -4.45 -12.68 12.83
C ILE A 151 -3.20 -13.56 12.93
N GLU A 152 -2.36 -13.34 13.94
CA GLU A 152 -1.18 -14.16 14.17
C GLU A 152 -1.54 -15.65 14.35
N SER A 153 -2.63 -15.94 15.06
CA SER A 153 -3.13 -17.32 15.22
C SER A 153 -3.59 -17.96 13.90
N THR A 154 -4.22 -17.18 13.00
CA THR A 154 -4.67 -17.70 11.70
C THR A 154 -3.52 -17.88 10.70
N THR A 155 -2.43 -17.14 10.86
CA THR A 155 -1.21 -17.31 10.03
C THR A 155 -0.32 -18.49 10.45
N LEU A 156 -0.39 -18.94 11.71
CA LEU A 156 0.33 -20.11 12.20
C LEU A 156 -0.30 -21.44 11.74
N ASP A 157 -1.61 -21.46 11.52
CA ASP A 157 -2.35 -22.64 11.02
C ASP A 157 -2.23 -22.85 9.50
N ALA A 158 -1.53 -21.95 8.79
CA ALA A 158 -1.35 -21.98 7.34
C ALA A 158 0.03 -22.49 6.88
N ASN A 159 0.88 -22.96 7.80
CA ASN A 159 2.20 -23.56 7.53
C ASN A 159 2.25 -25.05 7.90
#